data_AF-A0A151QX76-F1
#
_entry.id   AF-A0A151QX76-F1
#
_cell.length_a   1.000
_cell.length_b   1.000
_cell.length_c   1.000
_cell.angle_alpha   90.00
_cell.angle_beta   90.00
_cell.angle_gamma   90.00
#
_symmetry.space_group_name_H-M   'P 1'
#
loop_
_entity.id
_entity.type
_entity.pdbx_description
1 polymer ?
#
loop_
_entity_poly.entity_id
_entity_poly.type
_entity_poly.pdbx_seq_one_letter_code
_entity_poly.pdbx_strand_id
1 'polypeptide(L)'
;MIQLALTTKIKSNMLKETRLQALWEKLKGFYASKSLTNLQYLKMELYQLKMEMGGNLHDHINHFNQLVCQLLNVNEKISNEEQTVVLLLVSLPKSYKSLV
;
A
#
# COMPACT_ATOMS: atom_id res chain seq x y z
N MET A 1 55.28 -4.00 1.66
CA MET A 1 54.39 -2.90 1.24
C MET A 1 53.13 -3.38 0.49
N ILE A 2 53.22 -4.35 -0.42
CA ILE A 2 52.08 -4.77 -1.27
C ILE A 2 50.93 -5.42 -0.46
N GLN A 3 51.24 -6.28 0.52
CA GLN A 3 50.19 -6.90 1.34
C GLN A 3 49.38 -5.88 2.16
N LEU A 4 50.04 -4.91 2.79
CA LEU A 4 49.37 -3.89 3.60
C LEU A 4 48.41 -3.03 2.76
N ALA A 5 48.79 -2.71 1.52
CA ALA A 5 47.96 -1.97 0.57
C ALA A 5 46.73 -2.78 0.10
N LEU A 6 46.88 -4.09 -0.07
CA LEU A 6 45.75 -4.97 -0.41
C LEU A 6 44.78 -5.12 0.76
N THR A 7 45.29 -5.35 1.97
CA THR A 7 44.45 -5.52 3.17
C THR A 7 43.65 -4.25 3.48
N THR A 8 44.27 -3.07 3.34
CA THR A 8 43.58 -1.78 3.52
C THR A 8 42.49 -1.55 2.47
N LYS A 9 42.75 -1.91 1.20
CA LYS A 9 41.77 -1.77 0.12
C LYS A 9 40.59 -2.73 0.28
N ILE A 10 40.84 -3.99 0.66
CA ILE A 10 39.79 -4.97 0.96
C ILE A 10 38.92 -4.51 2.14
N LYS A 11 39.56 -4.07 3.23
CA LYS A 11 38.84 -3.60 4.44
C LYS A 11 38.00 -2.35 4.14
N SER A 12 38.53 -1.43 3.33
CA SER A 12 37.79 -0.25 2.87
C SER A 12 36.60 -0.63 1.98
N ASN A 13 36.73 -1.63 1.10
CA ASN A 13 35.65 -2.05 0.22
C ASN A 13 34.55 -2.76 1.00
N MET A 14 34.90 -3.68 1.91
CA MET A 14 33.91 -4.31 2.79
C MET A 14 33.16 -3.27 3.65
N LEU A 15 33.86 -2.29 4.24
CA LEU A 15 33.21 -1.21 5.00
C LEU A 15 32.25 -0.38 4.14
N LYS A 16 32.57 -0.16 2.86
CA LYS A 16 31.68 0.51 1.92
C LYS A 16 30.47 -0.35 1.56
N GLU A 17 30.67 -1.64 1.30
CA GLU A 17 29.59 -2.60 1.02
C GLU A 17 28.65 -2.75 2.22
N THR A 18 29.17 -2.89 3.44
CA THR A 18 28.34 -2.94 4.66
C THR A 18 27.53 -1.65 4.85
N ARG A 19 28.12 -0.49 4.54
CA ARG A 19 27.39 0.80 4.58
C ARG A 19 26.32 0.90 3.51
N LEU A 20 26.60 0.46 2.29
CA LEU A 20 25.62 0.42 1.18
C LEU A 20 24.46 -0.53 1.50
N GLN A 21 24.77 -1.71 2.05
CA GLN A 21 23.75 -2.67 2.49
C GLN A 21 22.89 -2.11 3.62
N ALA A 22 23.50 -1.48 4.62
CA ALA A 22 22.77 -0.83 5.71
C ALA A 22 21.90 0.33 5.21
N LEU A 23 22.38 1.12 4.25
CA LEU A 23 21.60 2.20 3.62
C LEU A 23 20.42 1.63 2.82
N TRP A 24 20.65 0.57 2.05
CA TRP A 24 19.62 -0.11 1.27
C TRP A 24 18.52 -0.70 2.15
N GLU A 25 18.88 -1.37 3.25
CA GLU A 25 17.90 -1.88 4.22
C GLU A 25 17.13 -0.75 4.91
N LYS A 26 17.79 0.37 5.22
CA LYS A 26 17.12 1.53 5.81
C LYS A 26 16.13 2.18 4.84
N LEU A 27 16.49 2.28 3.56
CA LEU A 27 15.58 2.72 2.49
C LEU A 27 14.40 1.75 2.36
N LYS A 28 14.67 0.45 2.30
CA LYS A 28 13.64 -0.59 2.23
C LYS A 28 12.67 -0.52 3.41
N GLY A 29 13.18 -0.35 4.63
CA GLY A 29 12.36 -0.15 5.83
C GLY A 29 11.53 1.13 5.79
N PHE A 30 12.09 2.24 5.28
CA PHE A 30 11.37 3.50 5.14
C PHE A 30 10.26 3.43 4.08
N TYR A 31 10.54 2.81 2.92
CA TYR A 31 9.55 2.57 1.88
C TYR A 31 8.48 1.56 2.33
N ALA A 32 8.86 0.51 3.05
CA ALA A 32 7.92 -0.45 3.61
C ALA A 32 7.03 0.21 4.68
N SER A 33 7.58 1.06 5.55
CA SER A 33 6.82 1.81 6.54
C SER A 33 5.86 2.80 5.89
N LYS A 34 6.32 3.57 4.89
CA LYS A 34 5.43 4.45 4.11
C LYS A 34 4.35 3.69 3.38
N SER A 35 4.69 2.54 2.77
CA SER A 35 3.74 1.65 2.13
C SER A 35 2.70 1.14 3.13
N LEU A 36 3.13 0.72 4.32
CA LEU A 36 2.24 0.25 5.39
C LEU A 36 1.30 1.37 5.90
N THR A 37 1.81 2.58 6.07
CA THR A 37 0.99 3.75 6.43
C THR A 37 0.01 4.10 5.31
N ASN A 38 0.44 4.06 4.04
CA ASN A 38 -0.43 4.27 2.89
C ASN A 38 -1.50 3.17 2.77
N LEU A 39 -1.15 1.92 3.07
CA LEU A 39 -2.04 0.78 3.07
C LEU A 39 -3.13 0.89 4.14
N GLN A 40 -2.73 1.25 5.36
CA GLN A 40 -3.66 1.51 6.46
C GLN A 40 -4.58 2.69 6.16
N TYR A 41 -4.04 3.75 5.55
CA TYR A 41 -4.83 4.90 5.11
C TYR A 41 -5.88 4.50 4.05
N LEU A 42 -5.48 3.78 3.00
CA LEU A 42 -6.40 3.32 1.95
C LEU A 42 -7.50 2.40 2.49
N LYS A 43 -7.18 1.53 3.44
CA LYS A 43 -8.17 0.72 4.15
C LYS A 43 -9.16 1.58 4.92
N MET A 44 -8.66 2.56 5.68
CA MET A 44 -9.50 3.47 6.45
C MET A 44 -10.44 4.25 5.54
N GLU A 45 -9.93 4.78 4.42
CA GLU A 45 -10.71 5.48 3.41
C GLU A 45 -11.79 4.57 2.79
N LEU A 46 -11.44 3.34 2.42
CA LEU A 46 -12.39 2.36 1.88
C LEU A 46 -13.51 2.02 2.88
N TYR A 47 -13.18 1.81 4.15
CA TYR A 47 -14.19 1.48 5.19
C TYR A 47 -15.09 2.66 5.55
N GLN A 48 -14.60 3.89 5.37
CA GLN A 48 -15.35 5.11 5.64
C GLN A 48 -16.08 5.65 4.41
N LEU A 49 -15.80 5.10 3.23
CA LEU A 49 -16.39 5.55 1.98
C LEU A 49 -17.91 5.42 2.04
N LYS A 50 -18.60 6.55 1.83
CA LYS A 50 -20.06 6.62 1.75
C LYS A 50 -20.46 7.55 0.63
N MET A 51 -21.44 7.11 -0.14
CA MET A 51 -22.06 7.93 -1.17
C MET A 51 -23.10 8.86 -0.54
N GLU A 52 -23.07 10.13 -0.94
CA GLU A 52 -24.07 11.10 -0.53
C GLU A 52 -25.41 10.87 -1.25
N MET A 53 -26.51 11.28 -0.61
CA MET A 53 -27.85 11.17 -1.19
C MET A 53 -27.95 12.08 -2.42
N GLY A 54 -28.30 11.51 -3.58
CA GLY A 54 -28.32 12.25 -4.85
C GLY A 54 -26.96 12.37 -5.53
N GLY A 55 -25.90 11.76 -5.00
CA GLY A 55 -24.60 11.68 -5.65
C GLY A 55 -24.63 10.83 -6.93
N ASN A 56 -23.56 10.91 -7.73
CA ASN A 56 -23.42 10.08 -8.92
C ASN A 56 -22.91 8.68 -8.55
N LEU A 57 -23.74 7.67 -8.81
CA LEU A 57 -23.41 6.27 -8.53
C LEU A 57 -22.18 5.78 -9.31
N HIS A 58 -22.04 6.22 -10.57
CA HIS A 58 -20.92 5.81 -11.42
C HIS A 58 -19.60 6.35 -10.88
N ASP A 59 -19.56 7.62 -10.48
CA ASP A 59 -18.36 8.25 -9.92
C ASP A 59 -17.98 7.59 -8.59
N HIS A 60 -18.98 7.28 -7.75
CA HIS A 60 -18.76 6.57 -6.49
C HIS A 60 -18.18 5.17 -6.71
N ILE A 61 -18.74 4.38 -7.63
CA ILE A 61 -18.22 3.04 -7.97
C ILE A 61 -16.80 3.13 -8.54
N ASN A 62 -16.54 4.12 -9.40
CA ASN A 62 -15.21 4.32 -9.97
C ASN A 62 -14.18 4.65 -8.87
N HIS A 63 -14.53 5.52 -7.93
CA HIS A 63 -13.67 5.85 -6.79
C HIS A 63 -13.43 4.63 -5.88
N PHE A 64 -14.49 3.87 -5.56
CA PHE A 64 -14.37 2.61 -4.82
C PHE A 64 -13.42 1.62 -5.52
N ASN A 65 -13.58 1.44 -6.83
CA ASN A 65 -12.72 0.55 -7.63
C ASN A 65 -11.26 1.01 -7.63
N GLN A 66 -11.01 2.32 -7.70
CA GLN A 66 -9.65 2.87 -7.60
C GLN A 66 -9.00 2.51 -6.26
N LEU A 67 -9.71 2.66 -5.14
CA LEU A 67 -9.20 2.28 -3.81
C LEU A 67 -8.90 0.78 -3.75
N VAL A 68 -9.80 -0.06 -4.26
CA VAL A 68 -9.61 -1.52 -4.32
C VAL A 68 -8.41 -1.89 -5.19
N CYS A 69 -8.25 -1.30 -6.37
CA CYS A 69 -7.10 -1.55 -7.25
C CYS A 69 -5.77 -1.13 -6.59
N GLN A 70 -5.74 0.00 -5.88
CA GLN A 70 -4.54 0.44 -5.16
C GLN A 70 -4.16 -0.55 -4.04
N LEU A 71 -5.14 -1.06 -3.31
CA LEU A 71 -4.93 -2.07 -2.26
C LEU A 71 -4.47 -3.42 -2.82
N LEU A 72 -5.02 -3.86 -3.96
CA LEU A 72 -4.57 -5.08 -4.67
C LEU A 72 -3.13 -4.94 -5.19
N ASN A 73 -2.75 -3.77 -5.70
CA ASN A 73 -1.40 -3.51 -6.21
C ASN A 73 -0.32 -3.58 -5.12
N VAL A 74 -0.66 -3.25 -3.86
CA VAL A 74 0.25 -3.35 -2.71
C VAL A 74 0.34 -4.80 -2.17
N ASN A 75 -0.26 -5.76 -2.89
CA ASN A 75 -0.26 -7.20 -2.58
C ASN A 75 -1.01 -7.53 -1.27
N GLU A 76 -1.95 -6.67 -0.88
CA GLU A 76 -2.89 -7.00 0.18
C GLU A 76 -4.08 -7.74 -0.42
N LYS A 77 -4.35 -8.94 0.10
CA LYS A 77 -5.64 -9.60 -0.09
C LYS A 77 -6.69 -8.76 0.64
N ILE A 78 -7.29 -7.76 -0.04
CA ILE A 78 -8.65 -7.37 0.33
C ILE A 78 -9.44 -8.68 0.33
N SER A 79 -10.00 -9.01 1.49
CA SER A 79 -10.28 -10.38 1.86
C SER A 79 -11.53 -10.85 1.10
N ASN A 80 -11.36 -11.70 0.09
CA ASN A 80 -12.45 -12.32 -0.68
C ASN A 80 -13.36 -11.35 -1.48
N GLU A 81 -13.84 -11.82 -2.63
CA GLU A 81 -14.77 -11.09 -3.49
C GLU A 81 -16.05 -10.67 -2.72
N GLU A 82 -16.54 -11.57 -1.87
CA GLU A 82 -17.72 -11.35 -1.01
C GLU A 82 -17.57 -10.13 -0.10
N GLN A 83 -16.40 -9.92 0.53
CA GLN A 83 -16.20 -8.74 1.40
C GLN A 83 -16.18 -7.46 0.58
N THR A 84 -15.60 -7.49 -0.62
CA THR A 84 -15.56 -6.34 -1.53
C THR A 84 -16.98 -5.93 -1.93
N VAL A 85 -17.83 -6.91 -2.25
CA VAL A 85 -19.25 -6.68 -2.55
C VAL A 85 -20.00 -6.11 -1.34
N VAL A 86 -19.80 -6.68 -0.14
CA VAL A 86 -20.44 -6.17 1.08
C VAL A 86 -20.01 -4.73 1.38
N LEU A 87 -18.72 -4.40 1.23
CA LEU A 87 -18.21 -3.04 1.44
C LEU A 87 -18.85 -2.05 0.46
N LEU A 88 -18.97 -2.42 -0.81
CA LEU A 88 -19.67 -1.60 -1.80
C LEU A 88 -21.12 -1.38 -1.38
N LEU A 89 -21.86 -2.43 -1.03
CA LEU A 89 -23.27 -2.32 -0.60
C LEU A 89 -23.45 -1.46 0.66
N VAL A 90 -22.51 -1.50 1.61
CA VAL A 90 -22.54 -0.68 2.83
C VAL A 90 -22.25 0.79 2.54
N SER A 91 -21.39 1.08 1.55
CA SER A 91 -21.06 2.45 1.13
C SER A 91 -22.23 3.17 0.44
N LEU A 92 -23.20 2.44 -0.12
CA LEU A 92 -24.33 3.00 -0.86
C LEU A 92 -25.45 3.50 0.06
N PRO A 93 -26.21 4.53 -0.39
CA PRO A 93 -27.36 5.03 0.35
C PRO A 93 -28.46 3.97 0.45
N LYS A 94 -29.30 4.06 1.50
CA LYS A 94 -30.39 3.10 1.72
C LYS A 94 -31.37 2.98 0.55
N SER A 95 -31.54 4.04 -0.24
CA SER A 95 -32.37 4.04 -1.45
C SER A 95 -31.94 3.03 -2.52
N TYR A 96 -30.65 2.66 -2.54
CA TYR A 96 -30.11 1.66 -3.46
C TYR A 96 -30.13 0.25 -2.89
N LYS A 97 -30.41 0.09 -1.60
CA LYS A 97 -30.50 -1.23 -0.93
C LYS A 97 -31.83 -1.93 -1.20
N SER A 98 -32.86 -1.21 -1.67
CA SER A 98 -34.18 -1.78 -1.97
C SER A 98 -34.30 -2.34 -3.39
N LEU A 99 -33.22 -2.30 -4.18
CA LEU A 99 -33.16 -2.83 -5.55
C LEU A 99 -32.54 -4.24 -5.61
N VAL A 100 -32.18 -4.81 -4.45
CA VAL A 100 -31.64 -6.17 -4.26
C VAL A 100 -32.67 -7.02 -3.53
#